data_AF-A0A419DTF9-F1
#
_entry.id   AF-A0A419DTF9-F1
#
_cell.length_a   1.000
_cell.length_b   1.000
_cell.length_c   1.000
_cell.angle_alpha   90.00
_cell.angle_beta   90.00
_cell.angle_gamma   90.00
#
_symmetry.space_group_name_H-M   'P 1'
#
loop_
_entity.id
_entity.type
_entity.pdbx_description
1 polymer ?
#
loop_
_entity_poly.entity_id
_entity_poly.type
_entity_poly.pdbx_seq_one_letter_code
_entity_poly.pdbx_strand_id
1 'polypeptide(L)'
;MRPTLVKSLLIGLIVLPLIGVIPTTWTWNPRLLDTLTTTVLMIMAVTLLNHLIGYAAGKAIAFRTGRLIRLMELLISLPLFLPVLLLSFGLYLTWIRLGLADQFLGVLLVLLLPTLPYTIRIYTNGFQALGEQMMEQMILIQPNRFKRFFFLTGPMMRSSLQSVTLLVTVIALSQYALVALIGGGVVRMIALEAFPLYTGNSLVAAKEATIWLIALPFLIYFVQLMVFSSWVRLVRRLLDGRNDPARNEDIWKEKGVTRH
;
A
#
# COMPACT_ATOMS: atom_id res chain seq x y z
N MET A 1 -37.68 11.00 8.09
CA MET A 1 -36.60 11.03 9.09
C MET A 1 -35.83 12.34 8.97
N ARG A 2 -35.59 13.07 10.06
CA ARG A 2 -34.79 14.32 9.99
C ARG A 2 -33.36 13.98 9.56
N PRO A 3 -32.74 14.71 8.62
CA PRO A 3 -31.39 14.40 8.12
C PRO A 3 -30.31 14.44 9.21
N THR A 4 -30.54 15.18 10.31
CA THR A 4 -29.67 15.18 11.50
C THR A 4 -29.74 13.87 12.28
N LEU A 5 -30.91 13.23 12.34
CA LEU A 5 -31.13 11.96 13.04
C LEU A 5 -30.51 10.78 12.28
N VAL A 6 -30.52 10.83 10.94
CA VAL A 6 -29.83 9.84 10.11
C VAL A 6 -28.31 9.95 10.31
N LYS A 7 -27.75 11.17 10.29
CA LYS A 7 -26.32 11.38 10.54
C LYS A 7 -25.88 10.90 11.92
N SER A 8 -26.64 11.21 12.97
CA SER A 8 -26.32 10.77 14.33
C SER A 8 -26.40 9.25 14.49
N LEU A 9 -27.39 8.59 13.86
CA LEU A 9 -27.48 7.14 13.83
C LEU A 9 -26.29 6.49 13.12
N LEU A 10 -25.87 7.05 11.98
CA LEU A 10 -24.72 6.54 11.22
C LEU A 10 -23.41 6.70 11.99
N ILE A 11 -23.19 7.85 12.63
CA ILE A 11 -22.01 8.07 13.48
C ILE A 11 -22.05 7.14 14.68
N GLY A 12 -23.20 7.00 15.35
CA GLY A 12 -23.38 6.09 16.48
C GLY A 12 -23.05 4.64 16.11
N LEU A 13 -23.52 4.16 14.95
CA LEU A 13 -23.25 2.80 14.48
C LEU A 13 -21.76 2.49 14.33
N ILE A 14 -20.96 3.47 13.92
CA ILE A 14 -19.51 3.31 13.72
C ILE A 14 -18.73 3.52 15.02
N VAL A 15 -19.11 4.51 15.83
CA VAL A 15 -18.34 4.94 17.00
C VAL A 15 -18.63 4.09 18.23
N LEU A 16 -19.88 3.66 18.44
CA LEU A 16 -20.27 2.90 19.64
C LEU A 16 -19.44 1.62 19.84
N PRO A 17 -19.20 0.76 18.83
CA PRO A 17 -18.35 -0.42 18.99
C PRO A 17 -16.90 -0.10 19.39
N LEU A 18 -16.40 1.07 19.00
CA LEU A 18 -15.02 1.50 19.28
C LEU A 18 -14.82 1.96 20.73
N ILE A 19 -15.89 2.38 21.43
CA ILE A 19 -15.80 2.78 22.85
C ILE A 19 -15.32 1.61 23.72
N GLY A 20 -15.76 0.39 23.41
CA GLY A 20 -15.34 -0.82 24.13
C GLY A 20 -13.86 -1.15 24.00
N VAL A 21 -13.19 -0.62 22.96
CA VAL A 21 -11.77 -0.83 22.68
C VAL A 21 -10.87 0.04 23.56
N ILE A 22 -11.41 1.12 24.14
CA ILE A 22 -10.61 2.05 24.95
C ILE A 22 -10.03 1.30 26.17
N PRO A 23 -8.70 1.26 26.31
CA PRO A 23 -8.04 0.63 27.44
C PRO A 23 -8.27 1.49 28.67
N THR A 24 -8.63 0.83 29.78
CA THR A 24 -8.74 1.48 31.09
C THR A 24 -7.36 1.79 31.67
N THR A 25 -6.35 1.03 31.27
CA THR A 25 -4.96 1.16 31.69
C THR A 25 -4.05 0.94 30.49
N TRP A 26 -3.01 1.76 30.35
CA TRP A 26 -2.01 1.58 29.30
C TRP A 26 -0.87 0.72 29.82
N THR A 27 -0.60 -0.39 29.15
CA THR A 27 0.54 -1.28 29.43
C THR A 27 1.40 -1.40 28.19
N TRP A 28 2.69 -1.58 28.38
CA TRP A 28 3.60 -1.92 27.28
C TRP A 28 3.85 -3.42 27.33
N ASN A 29 3.13 -4.19 26.52
CA ASN A 29 3.32 -5.64 26.50
C ASN A 29 4.52 -5.98 25.60
N PRO A 30 5.62 -6.53 26.14
CA PRO A 30 6.82 -6.83 25.35
C PRO A 30 6.53 -7.82 24.22
N ARG A 31 5.58 -8.76 24.41
CA ARG A 31 5.17 -9.69 23.36
C ARG A 31 4.51 -8.96 22.19
N LEU A 32 3.66 -7.97 22.47
CA LEU A 32 3.02 -7.18 21.42
C LEU A 32 4.04 -6.31 20.68
N LEU A 33 4.99 -5.71 21.40
CA LEU A 33 6.08 -4.94 20.79
C LEU A 33 6.90 -5.76 19.79
N ASP A 34 7.27 -7.00 20.14
CA ASP A 34 7.95 -7.90 19.20
C ASP A 34 7.12 -8.12 17.94
N THR A 35 5.80 -8.35 18.09
CA THR A 35 4.92 -8.55 16.94
C THR A 35 4.68 -7.30 16.10
N LEU A 36 4.85 -6.10 16.64
CA LEU A 36 4.79 -4.88 15.85
C LEU A 36 5.93 -4.81 14.84
N THR A 37 7.14 -5.22 15.25
CA THR A 37 8.30 -5.18 14.35
C THR A 37 8.11 -6.11 13.15
N THR A 38 7.71 -7.36 13.37
CA THR A 38 7.39 -8.33 12.32
C THR A 38 6.22 -7.87 11.47
N THR A 39 5.19 -7.27 12.07
CA THR A 39 4.04 -6.70 11.34
C THR A 39 4.46 -5.58 10.40
N VAL A 40 5.24 -4.61 10.90
CA VAL A 40 5.72 -3.49 10.08
C VAL A 40 6.63 -3.98 8.96
N LEU A 41 7.57 -4.88 9.25
CA LEU A 41 8.46 -5.47 8.23
C LEU A 41 7.66 -6.20 7.15
N MET A 42 6.65 -6.99 7.54
CA MET A 42 5.77 -7.68 6.60
C MET A 42 5.00 -6.69 5.73
N ILE A 43 4.35 -5.68 6.32
CA ILE A 43 3.58 -4.67 5.57
C ILE A 43 4.49 -3.91 4.60
N MET A 44 5.69 -3.53 5.03
CA MET A 44 6.66 -2.85 4.17
C MET A 44 7.07 -3.74 2.99
N ALA A 45 7.36 -5.02 3.23
CA ALA A 45 7.72 -5.98 2.18
C ALA A 45 6.58 -6.23 1.19
N VAL A 46 5.37 -6.50 1.68
CA VAL A 46 4.18 -6.72 0.84
C VAL A 46 3.87 -5.48 0.02
N THR A 47 3.92 -4.29 0.65
CA THR A 47 3.67 -3.00 -0.02
C THR A 47 4.70 -2.71 -1.10
N LEU A 48 5.99 -2.94 -0.83
CA LEU A 48 7.05 -2.73 -1.80
C LEU A 48 6.85 -3.64 -3.03
N LEU A 49 6.57 -4.93 -2.82
CA LEU A 49 6.30 -5.86 -3.92
C LEU A 49 5.03 -5.48 -4.70
N ASN A 50 3.98 -5.05 -4.01
CA ASN A 50 2.77 -4.53 -4.66
C ASN A 50 3.08 -3.31 -5.53
N HIS A 51 3.90 -2.36 -5.06
CA HIS A 51 4.31 -1.22 -5.88
C HIS A 51 5.10 -1.66 -7.10
N LEU A 52 6.08 -2.55 -6.94
CA LEU A 52 6.91 -3.00 -8.06
C LEU A 52 6.11 -3.76 -9.12
N ILE A 53 5.37 -4.79 -8.70
CA ILE A 53 4.61 -5.66 -9.59
C ILE A 53 3.40 -4.89 -10.15
N GLY A 54 2.67 -4.21 -9.29
CA GLY A 54 1.45 -3.51 -9.66
C GLY A 54 1.70 -2.30 -10.55
N TYR A 55 2.77 -1.54 -10.32
CA TYR A 55 3.15 -0.44 -11.22
C TYR A 55 3.51 -0.97 -12.60
N ALA A 56 4.31 -2.05 -12.68
CA ALA A 56 4.71 -2.64 -13.95
C ALA A 56 3.51 -3.23 -14.72
N ALA A 57 2.68 -4.03 -14.05
CA ALA A 57 1.50 -4.64 -14.65
C ALA A 57 0.43 -3.60 -15.00
N GLY A 58 0.14 -2.66 -14.11
CA GLY A 58 -0.81 -1.57 -14.36
C GLY A 58 -0.41 -0.72 -15.56
N LYS A 59 0.88 -0.39 -15.68
CA LYS A 59 1.41 0.30 -16.86
C LYS A 59 1.25 -0.51 -18.15
N ALA A 60 1.50 -1.81 -18.10
CA ALA A 60 1.43 -2.68 -19.26
C ALA A 60 0.00 -2.86 -19.78
N ILE A 61 -1.00 -2.77 -18.89
CA ILE A 61 -2.42 -2.99 -19.19
C ILE A 61 -3.14 -1.68 -19.57
N ALA A 62 -2.76 -0.54 -18.97
CA ALA A 62 -3.50 0.72 -19.01
C ALA A 62 -4.08 1.15 -20.37
N PHE A 63 -3.30 1.02 -21.45
CA PHE A 63 -3.68 1.50 -22.79
C PHE A 63 -3.91 0.37 -23.80
N ARG A 64 -3.88 -0.89 -23.35
CA ARG A 64 -4.04 -2.03 -24.26
C ARG A 64 -5.50 -2.49 -24.30
N THR A 65 -5.97 -2.78 -25.49
CA THR A 65 -7.32 -3.35 -25.72
C THR A 65 -7.22 -4.73 -26.39
N GLY A 66 -8.25 -5.56 -26.22
CA GLY A 66 -8.35 -6.86 -26.89
C GLY A 66 -8.66 -8.04 -25.95
N ARG A 67 -8.87 -9.22 -26.55
CA ARG A 67 -9.28 -10.43 -25.82
C ARG A 67 -8.22 -10.92 -24.82
N LEU A 68 -6.94 -10.83 -25.18
CA LEU A 68 -5.83 -11.28 -24.33
C LEU A 68 -5.74 -10.46 -23.04
N ILE A 69 -5.84 -9.13 -23.12
CA ILE A 69 -5.80 -8.27 -21.92
C ILE A 69 -6.99 -8.54 -21.01
N ARG A 70 -8.20 -8.69 -21.57
CA ARG A 70 -9.39 -9.06 -20.77
C ARG A 70 -9.19 -10.40 -20.04
N LEU A 71 -8.57 -11.38 -20.70
CA LEU A 71 -8.24 -12.66 -20.06
C LEU A 71 -7.20 -12.49 -18.95
N MET A 72 -6.16 -11.66 -19.16
CA MET A 72 -5.18 -11.36 -18.12
C MET A 72 -5.82 -10.65 -16.92
N GLU A 73 -6.68 -9.65 -17.14
CA GLU A 73 -7.42 -8.97 -16.07
C GLU A 73 -8.30 -9.95 -15.28
N LEU A 74 -8.95 -10.90 -15.96
CA LEU A 74 -9.72 -11.97 -15.32
C LEU A 74 -8.83 -12.89 -14.46
N LEU A 75 -7.70 -13.35 -15.00
CA LEU A 75 -6.76 -14.23 -14.29
C LEU A 75 -6.14 -13.53 -13.07
N ILE A 76 -5.76 -12.26 -13.22
CA ILE A 76 -5.25 -11.43 -12.12
C ILE A 76 -6.32 -11.28 -11.04
N SER A 77 -7.58 -11.10 -11.42
CA SER A 77 -8.69 -10.94 -10.48
C SER A 77 -9.22 -12.26 -9.90
N LEU A 78 -8.76 -13.40 -10.42
CA LEU A 78 -9.22 -14.74 -10.03
C LEU A 78 -9.20 -14.97 -8.51
N PRO A 79 -8.15 -14.57 -7.76
CA PRO A 79 -8.11 -14.76 -6.31
C PRO A 79 -9.24 -14.04 -5.56
N LEU A 80 -9.82 -12.97 -6.13
CA LEU A 80 -10.89 -12.22 -5.48
C LEU A 80 -12.25 -12.94 -5.53
N PHE A 81 -12.44 -13.86 -6.48
CA PHE A 81 -13.68 -14.63 -6.61
C PHE A 81 -13.73 -15.84 -5.70
N LEU A 82 -12.59 -16.22 -5.12
CA LEU A 82 -12.49 -17.39 -4.25
C LEU A 82 -12.55 -16.95 -2.78
N PRO A 83 -13.29 -17.68 -1.92
CA PRO A 83 -13.22 -17.47 -0.49
C PRO A 83 -11.78 -17.59 -0.01
N VAL A 84 -11.34 -16.62 0.79
CA VAL A 84 -9.96 -16.54 1.28
C VAL A 84 -9.52 -17.84 1.96
N LEU A 85 -10.40 -18.46 2.75
CA LEU A 85 -10.13 -19.75 3.41
C LEU A 85 -9.86 -20.90 2.41
N LEU A 86 -10.60 -20.93 1.30
CA LEU A 86 -10.42 -21.95 0.27
C LEU A 86 -9.05 -21.81 -0.39
N LEU A 87 -8.64 -20.58 -0.68
CA LEU A 87 -7.29 -20.28 -1.17
C LEU A 87 -6.23 -20.73 -0.17
N SER A 88 -6.42 -20.43 1.13
CA SER A 88 -5.50 -20.83 2.19
C SER A 88 -5.30 -22.35 2.20
N PHE A 89 -6.38 -23.14 2.23
CA PHE A 89 -6.29 -24.60 2.31
C PHE A 89 -5.66 -25.22 1.06
N GLY A 90 -6.04 -24.73 -0.13
CA GLY A 90 -5.47 -25.21 -1.39
C GLY A 90 -3.97 -24.92 -1.51
N LEU A 91 -3.52 -23.76 -1.03
CA LEU A 91 -2.11 -23.37 -1.06
C LEU A 91 -1.28 -24.02 0.04
N TYR A 92 -1.87 -24.28 1.21
CA TYR A 92 -1.13 -24.77 2.38
C TYR A 92 -0.35 -26.05 2.11
N LEU A 93 -0.96 -27.04 1.46
CA LEU A 93 -0.27 -28.30 1.08
C LEU A 93 0.91 -28.06 0.12
N THR A 94 0.75 -27.09 -0.79
CA THR A 94 1.82 -26.70 -1.71
C THR A 94 2.94 -25.97 -0.98
N TRP A 95 2.61 -25.09 -0.03
CA TRP A 95 3.57 -24.35 0.79
C TRP A 95 4.41 -25.28 1.66
N ILE A 96 3.82 -26.32 2.23
CA ILE A 96 4.56 -27.35 2.96
C ILE A 96 5.58 -28.03 2.03
N ARG A 97 5.15 -28.48 0.84
CA ARG A 97 6.03 -29.17 -0.12
C ARG A 97 7.18 -28.30 -0.62
N LEU A 98 6.94 -26.99 -0.72
CA LEU A 98 7.94 -26.00 -1.13
C LEU A 98 8.81 -25.50 0.04
N GLY A 99 8.55 -25.91 1.28
CA GLY A 99 9.25 -25.41 2.47
C GLY A 99 8.94 -23.93 2.80
N LEU A 100 7.81 -23.41 2.30
CA LEU A 100 7.35 -22.04 2.52
C LEU A 100 6.34 -21.93 3.67
N ALA A 101 5.82 -23.06 4.17
CA ALA A 101 5.00 -23.06 5.38
C ALA A 101 5.83 -22.58 6.59
N ASP A 102 5.18 -21.82 7.48
CA ASP A 102 5.75 -21.28 8.72
C ASP A 102 6.94 -20.32 8.51
N GLN A 103 7.08 -19.78 7.29
CA GLN A 103 8.15 -18.86 6.90
C GLN A 103 7.64 -17.45 6.61
N PHE A 104 8.44 -16.43 6.92
CA PHE A 104 8.16 -15.05 6.56
C PHE A 104 7.89 -14.88 5.07
N LEU A 105 8.73 -15.51 4.22
CA LEU A 105 8.56 -15.48 2.76
C LEU A 105 7.23 -16.13 2.32
N GLY A 106 6.83 -17.21 2.96
CA GLY A 106 5.57 -17.88 2.64
C GLY A 106 4.35 -17.00 2.91
N VAL A 107 4.34 -16.34 4.07
CA VAL A 107 3.27 -15.38 4.42
C VAL A 107 3.29 -14.18 3.48
N LEU A 108 4.47 -13.61 3.19
CA LEU A 108 4.64 -12.50 2.25
C LEU A 108 4.01 -12.82 0.89
N LEU A 109 4.32 -13.98 0.32
CA LEU A 109 3.81 -14.39 -1.00
C LEU A 109 2.29 -14.62 -0.99
N VAL A 110 1.75 -15.20 0.08
CA VAL A 110 0.30 -15.43 0.17
C VAL A 110 -0.47 -14.12 0.34
N LEU A 111 0.08 -13.15 1.08
CA LEU A 111 -0.52 -11.82 1.21
C LEU A 111 -0.58 -11.04 -0.11
N LEU A 112 0.27 -11.38 -1.10
CA LEU A 112 0.19 -10.78 -2.43
C LEU A 112 -1.09 -11.15 -3.19
N LEU A 113 -1.67 -12.33 -2.94
CA LEU A 113 -2.84 -12.83 -3.65
C LEU A 113 -4.07 -11.91 -3.51
N PRO A 114 -4.50 -11.50 -2.31
CA PRO A 114 -5.60 -10.55 -2.18
C PRO A 114 -5.21 -9.12 -2.55
N THR A 115 -3.93 -8.72 -2.44
CA THR A 115 -3.54 -7.31 -2.61
C THR A 115 -3.23 -6.92 -4.05
N LEU A 116 -2.56 -7.80 -4.82
CA LEU A 116 -2.11 -7.49 -6.18
C LEU A 116 -3.24 -7.09 -7.14
N PRO A 117 -4.41 -7.76 -7.15
CA PRO A 117 -5.47 -7.43 -8.11
C PRO A 117 -5.94 -5.98 -7.96
N TYR A 118 -6.12 -5.53 -6.71
CA TYR A 118 -6.50 -4.15 -6.43
C TYR A 118 -5.37 -3.18 -6.75
N THR A 119 -4.13 -3.51 -6.39
CA THR A 119 -2.98 -2.65 -6.66
C THR A 119 -2.80 -2.43 -8.16
N ILE A 120 -2.89 -3.48 -8.96
CA ILE A 120 -2.82 -3.42 -10.43
C ILE A 120 -3.93 -2.51 -10.94
N ARG A 121 -5.15 -2.64 -10.44
CA ARG A 121 -6.28 -1.80 -10.84
C ARG A 121 -6.06 -0.32 -10.51
N ILE A 122 -5.54 0.00 -9.32
CA ILE A 122 -5.24 1.38 -8.92
C ILE A 122 -4.18 1.99 -9.85
N TYR A 123 -3.12 1.25 -10.17
CA TYR A 123 -2.09 1.74 -11.09
C TYR A 123 -2.61 1.89 -12.52
N THR A 124 -3.35 0.90 -13.03
CA THR A 124 -4.03 0.97 -14.34
C THR A 124 -4.85 2.26 -14.46
N ASN A 125 -5.71 2.53 -13.48
CA ASN A 125 -6.52 3.74 -13.46
C ASN A 125 -5.66 5.02 -13.36
N GLY A 126 -4.58 4.98 -12.56
CA GLY A 126 -3.65 6.10 -12.43
C GLY A 126 -2.92 6.43 -13.73
N PHE A 127 -2.49 5.42 -14.48
CA PHE A 127 -1.88 5.61 -15.80
C PHE A 127 -2.90 6.11 -16.82
N GLN A 128 -4.11 5.53 -16.85
CA GLN A 128 -5.18 6.01 -17.72
C GLN A 128 -5.53 7.48 -17.46
N ALA A 129 -5.58 7.89 -16.19
CA ALA A 129 -5.80 9.28 -15.80
C ALA A 129 -4.65 10.21 -16.23
N LEU A 130 -3.42 9.71 -16.26
CA LEU A 130 -2.26 10.46 -16.76
C LEU A 130 -2.30 10.66 -18.28
N GLY A 131 -2.85 9.68 -19.01
CA GLY A 131 -2.97 9.68 -20.47
C GLY A 131 -1.72 9.14 -21.18
N GLU A 132 -1.93 8.52 -22.33
CA GLU A 132 -0.87 7.88 -23.12
C GLU A 132 0.12 8.91 -23.69
N GLN A 133 -0.40 10.02 -24.22
CA GLN A 133 0.40 11.11 -24.78
C GLN A 133 1.36 11.72 -23.76
N MET A 134 0.91 11.91 -22.51
CA MET A 134 1.75 12.41 -21.43
C MET A 134 2.89 11.42 -21.12
N MET A 135 2.60 10.11 -21.11
CA MET A 135 3.64 9.11 -20.93
C MET A 135 4.68 9.14 -22.05
N GLU A 136 4.26 9.24 -23.31
CA GLU A 136 5.14 9.35 -24.47
C GLU A 136 6.07 10.56 -24.36
N GLN A 137 5.52 11.73 -24.00
CA GLN A 137 6.31 12.94 -23.76
C GLN A 137 7.35 12.74 -22.64
N MET A 138 6.99 12.09 -21.54
CA MET A 138 7.94 11.76 -20.47
C MET A 138 9.06 10.82 -20.93
N ILE A 139 8.79 9.93 -21.90
CA ILE A 139 9.80 9.06 -22.49
C ILE A 139 10.83 9.87 -23.26
N LEU A 140 10.35 10.81 -24.07
CA LEU A 140 11.18 11.69 -24.89
C LEU A 140 12.03 12.62 -24.02
N ILE A 141 11.45 13.23 -22.97
CA ILE A 141 12.14 14.16 -22.08
C ILE A 141 13.17 13.44 -21.18
N GLN A 142 12.84 12.25 -20.68
CA GLN A 142 13.70 11.49 -19.78
C GLN A 142 13.77 10.01 -20.17
N PRO A 143 14.75 9.62 -21.00
CA PRO A 143 14.91 8.24 -21.45
C PRO A 143 15.22 7.25 -20.32
N ASN A 144 15.90 7.68 -19.25
CA ASN A 144 16.24 6.80 -18.14
C ASN A 144 14.98 6.49 -17.28
N ARG A 145 14.64 5.20 -17.15
CA ARG A 145 13.42 4.73 -16.46
C ARG A 145 13.35 5.16 -14.98
N PHE A 146 14.47 5.07 -14.26
CA PHE A 146 14.52 5.43 -12.83
C PHE A 146 14.39 6.93 -12.63
N LYS A 147 15.10 7.74 -13.44
CA LYS A 147 14.95 9.20 -13.40
C LYS A 147 13.54 9.62 -13.81
N ARG A 148 12.94 8.99 -14.82
CA ARG A 148 11.57 9.27 -15.24
C ARG A 148 10.57 8.99 -14.13
N PHE A 149 10.73 7.87 -13.42
CA PHE A 149 9.91 7.59 -12.25
C PHE A 149 10.12 8.64 -11.16
N PHE A 150 11.38 8.92 -10.82
CA PHE A 150 11.70 9.80 -9.71
C PHE A 150 11.24 11.25 -9.92
N PHE A 151 11.41 11.79 -11.13
CA PHE A 151 11.15 13.20 -11.44
C PHE A 151 9.79 13.46 -12.09
N LEU A 152 9.19 12.47 -12.77
CA LEU A 152 7.98 12.68 -13.60
C LEU A 152 6.82 11.79 -13.13
N THR A 153 6.80 10.50 -13.48
CA THR A 153 5.62 9.65 -13.26
C THR A 153 5.31 9.45 -11.78
N GLY A 154 6.32 9.26 -10.93
CA GLY A 154 6.15 9.08 -9.49
C GLY A 154 5.45 10.26 -8.80
N PRO A 155 5.99 11.50 -8.90
CA PRO A 155 5.35 12.70 -8.37
C PRO A 155 3.92 12.93 -8.89
N MET A 156 3.67 12.66 -10.17
CA MET A 156 2.35 12.81 -10.79
C MET A 156 1.36 11.73 -10.33
N MET A 157 1.83 10.53 -10.03
CA MET A 157 1.03 9.41 -9.52
C MET A 157 1.03 9.30 -7.99
N ARG A 158 1.39 10.37 -7.27
CA ARG A 158 1.49 10.36 -5.80
C ARG A 158 0.22 9.85 -5.10
N SER A 159 -0.96 10.19 -5.63
CA SER A 159 -2.24 9.77 -5.08
C SER A 159 -2.45 8.27 -5.25
N SER A 160 -2.11 7.71 -6.41
CA SER A 160 -2.13 6.26 -6.65
C SER A 160 -1.17 5.53 -5.71
N LEU A 161 0.06 6.02 -5.54
CA LEU A 161 1.05 5.44 -4.62
C LEU A 161 0.53 5.41 -3.16
N GLN A 162 -0.14 6.48 -2.72
CA GLN A 162 -0.78 6.59 -1.40
C GLN A 162 -1.92 5.60 -1.24
N SER A 163 -2.84 5.57 -2.21
CA SER A 163 -3.98 4.64 -2.19
C SER A 163 -3.53 3.19 -2.13
N VAL A 164 -2.52 2.80 -2.91
CA VAL A 164 -1.99 1.43 -2.88
C VAL A 164 -1.40 1.08 -1.52
N THR A 165 -0.59 1.97 -0.94
CA THR A 165 0.07 1.68 0.36
C THR A 165 -0.94 1.55 1.48
N LEU A 166 -1.93 2.45 1.53
CA LEU A 166 -3.01 2.38 2.51
C LEU A 166 -3.82 1.10 2.33
N LEU A 167 -4.22 0.78 1.10
CA LEU A 167 -5.02 -0.41 0.81
C LEU A 167 -4.28 -1.69 1.19
N VAL A 168 -3.02 -1.84 0.76
CA VAL A 168 -2.21 -3.03 1.07
C VAL A 168 -2.03 -3.19 2.58
N THR A 169 -1.76 -2.08 3.29
CA THR A 169 -1.63 -2.07 4.75
C THR A 169 -2.91 -2.57 5.43
N VAL A 170 -4.06 -2.03 5.04
CA VAL A 170 -5.37 -2.42 5.62
C VAL A 170 -5.69 -3.88 5.31
N ILE A 171 -5.49 -4.33 4.07
CA ILE A 171 -5.75 -5.72 3.69
C ILE A 171 -4.84 -6.67 4.46
N ALA A 172 -3.53 -6.39 4.54
CA ALA A 172 -2.56 -7.23 5.23
C ALA A 172 -2.87 -7.37 6.72
N LEU A 173 -3.23 -6.27 7.40
CA LEU A 173 -3.63 -6.30 8.81
C LEU A 173 -4.97 -7.01 9.05
N SER A 174 -5.84 -7.05 8.04
CA SER A 174 -7.14 -7.74 8.13
C SER A 174 -7.02 -9.26 7.91
N GLN A 175 -5.86 -9.77 7.48
CA GLN A 175 -5.69 -11.20 7.21
C GLN A 175 -5.31 -11.98 8.47
N TYR A 176 -6.30 -12.42 9.24
CA TYR A 176 -6.07 -13.40 10.31
C TYR A 176 -5.89 -14.81 9.75
N ALA A 177 -6.89 -15.33 9.03
CA ALA A 177 -6.93 -16.75 8.68
C ALA A 177 -5.83 -17.19 7.70
N LEU A 178 -5.50 -16.37 6.69
CA LEU A 178 -4.39 -16.67 5.77
C LEU A 178 -3.06 -16.76 6.51
N VAL A 179 -2.77 -15.76 7.36
CA VAL A 179 -1.51 -15.66 8.08
C VAL A 179 -1.42 -16.74 9.16
N ALA A 180 -2.53 -17.07 9.82
CA ALA A 180 -2.58 -18.12 10.84
C ALA A 180 -2.27 -19.49 10.23
N LEU A 181 -2.90 -19.80 9.09
CA LEU A 181 -2.72 -21.10 8.45
C LEU A 181 -1.32 -21.24 7.85
N ILE A 182 -0.84 -20.23 7.13
CA ILE A 182 0.43 -20.31 6.39
C ILE A 182 1.64 -20.05 7.29
N GLY A 183 1.50 -19.17 8.28
CA GLY A 183 2.58 -18.77 9.17
C GLY A 183 2.71 -19.63 10.43
N GLY A 184 1.75 -20.52 10.71
CA GLY A 184 1.79 -21.53 11.79
C GLY A 184 2.07 -20.99 13.20
N GLY A 185 1.83 -19.70 13.44
CA GLY A 185 2.19 -19.02 14.68
C GLY A 185 3.68 -18.67 14.83
N VAL A 186 4.54 -19.08 13.89
CA VAL A 186 5.96 -18.65 13.83
C VAL A 186 6.05 -17.21 13.35
N VAL A 187 5.32 -16.87 12.29
CA VAL A 187 5.23 -15.49 11.78
C VAL A 187 4.19 -14.73 12.60
N ARG A 188 4.60 -14.22 13.75
CA ARG A 188 3.72 -13.51 14.69
C ARG A 188 3.43 -12.09 14.21
N MET A 189 2.30 -11.90 13.53
CA MET A 189 1.75 -10.57 13.26
C MET A 189 0.75 -10.17 14.34
N ILE A 190 0.55 -8.87 14.54
CA ILE A 190 -0.33 -8.37 15.61
C ILE A 190 -1.78 -8.86 15.47
N ALA A 191 -2.25 -9.09 14.23
CA ALA A 191 -3.56 -9.67 13.97
C ALA A 191 -3.70 -11.10 14.55
N LEU A 192 -2.62 -11.88 14.57
CA LEU A 192 -2.61 -13.24 15.14
C LEU A 192 -2.58 -13.24 16.66
N GLU A 193 -1.98 -12.22 17.29
CA GLU A 193 -1.98 -12.08 18.74
C GLU A 193 -3.31 -11.51 19.25
N ALA A 194 -3.92 -10.57 18.53
CA ALA A 194 -5.13 -9.89 18.95
C ALA A 194 -6.31 -10.85 19.17
N PHE A 195 -6.52 -11.81 18.27
CA PHE A 195 -7.69 -12.69 18.32
C PHE A 195 -7.69 -13.64 19.55
N PRO A 196 -6.62 -14.41 19.82
CA PRO A 196 -6.55 -15.25 21.03
C PRO A 196 -6.61 -14.47 22.35
N LEU A 197 -6.18 -13.20 22.37
CA LEU A 197 -6.26 -12.36 23.56
C LEU A 197 -7.71 -12.08 23.99
N TYR A 198 -8.63 -11.95 23.03
CA TYR A 198 -10.07 -11.81 23.30
C TYR A 198 -10.74 -13.10 23.79
N THR A 199 -10.20 -14.28 23.47
CA THR A 199 -10.82 -15.57 23.80
C THR A 199 -10.39 -16.16 25.15
N GLY A 200 -9.60 -15.43 25.96
CA GLY A 200 -9.32 -15.84 27.34
C GLY A 200 -7.94 -15.51 27.90
N ASN A 201 -7.06 -14.85 27.12
CA ASN A 201 -5.69 -14.63 27.56
C ASN A 201 -5.51 -13.32 28.36
N SER A 202 -6.04 -12.18 27.87
CA SER A 202 -6.04 -10.90 28.60
C SER A 202 -6.83 -9.83 27.84
N LEU A 203 -7.91 -9.32 28.43
CA LEU A 203 -8.70 -8.24 27.83
C LEU A 203 -7.91 -6.93 27.70
N VAL A 204 -7.01 -6.64 28.64
CA VAL A 204 -6.17 -5.43 28.60
C VAL A 204 -5.22 -5.50 27.39
N ALA A 205 -4.54 -6.62 27.20
CA ALA A 205 -3.66 -6.82 26.05
C ALA A 205 -4.43 -6.88 24.71
N ALA A 206 -5.65 -7.43 24.70
CA ALA A 206 -6.51 -7.44 23.52
C ALA A 206 -6.85 -6.02 23.05
N LYS A 207 -7.19 -5.13 24.00
CA LYS A 207 -7.44 -3.71 23.74
C LYS A 207 -6.19 -2.98 23.23
N GLU A 208 -5.03 -3.24 23.83
CA GLU A 208 -3.73 -2.73 23.38
C GLU A 208 -3.45 -3.14 21.92
N ALA A 209 -3.58 -4.42 21.59
CA ALA A 209 -3.38 -4.93 20.23
C ALA A 209 -4.37 -4.29 19.22
N THR A 210 -5.61 -4.06 19.65
CA THR A 210 -6.64 -3.43 18.81
C THR A 210 -6.32 -1.96 18.52
N ILE A 211 -5.79 -1.22 19.50
CA ILE A 211 -5.31 0.15 19.27
C ILE A 211 -4.21 0.16 18.22
N TRP A 212 -3.26 -0.77 18.30
CA TRP A 212 -2.20 -0.86 17.30
C TRP A 212 -2.73 -1.23 15.91
N LEU A 213 -3.70 -2.16 15.82
CA LEU A 213 -4.37 -2.48 14.55
C LEU A 213 -5.04 -1.27 13.92
N ILE A 214 -5.63 -0.38 14.73
CA ILE A 214 -6.21 0.88 14.26
C ILE A 214 -5.11 1.89 13.91
N ALA A 215 -4.12 2.07 14.78
CA ALA A 215 -3.10 3.11 14.66
C ALA A 215 -2.13 2.87 13.50
N LEU A 216 -1.73 1.62 13.24
CA LEU A 216 -0.72 1.29 12.23
C LEU A 216 -1.06 1.79 10.82
N PRO A 217 -2.28 1.58 10.26
CA PRO A 217 -2.68 2.17 8.99
C PRO A 217 -2.54 3.69 8.94
N PHE A 218 -2.98 4.39 9.99
CA PHE A 218 -2.89 5.85 10.05
C PHE A 218 -1.45 6.34 10.18
N LEU A 219 -0.63 5.67 11.00
CA LEU A 219 0.78 6.00 11.17
C LEU A 219 1.56 5.80 9.86
N ILE A 220 1.37 4.66 9.20
CA ILE A 220 2.02 4.36 7.91
C ILE A 220 1.58 5.38 6.85
N TYR A 221 0.28 5.68 6.77
CA TYR A 221 -0.25 6.69 5.85
C TYR A 221 0.32 8.09 6.14
N PHE A 222 0.40 8.48 7.42
CA PHE A 222 0.96 9.78 7.82
C PHE A 222 2.44 9.88 7.46
N VAL A 223 3.24 8.87 7.79
CA VAL A 223 4.66 8.81 7.42
C VAL A 223 4.82 8.89 5.90
N GLN A 224 4.00 8.13 5.16
CA GLN A 224 4.01 8.17 3.70
C GLN A 224 3.65 9.54 3.14
N LEU A 225 2.65 10.23 3.70
CA LEU A 225 2.29 11.59 3.33
C LEU A 225 3.48 12.55 3.51
N MET A 226 4.19 12.45 4.63
CA MET A 226 5.39 13.25 4.89
C MET A 226 6.50 12.95 3.88
N VAL A 227 6.76 11.67 3.60
CA VAL A 227 7.79 11.23 2.65
C VAL A 227 7.46 11.73 1.23
N PHE A 228 6.23 11.51 0.75
CA PHE A 228 5.85 11.89 -0.61
C PHE A 228 5.71 13.39 -0.80
N SER A 229 5.19 14.11 0.18
CA SER A 229 5.15 15.58 0.12
C SER A 229 6.56 16.17 0.10
N SER A 230 7.49 15.61 0.87
CA SER A 230 8.89 16.01 0.87
C SER A 230 9.59 15.64 -0.44
N TRP A 231 9.31 14.46 -0.99
CA TRP A 231 9.81 14.04 -2.29
C TRP A 231 9.33 14.95 -3.43
N VAL A 232 8.04 15.28 -3.49
CA VAL A 232 7.49 16.21 -4.49
C VAL A 232 8.11 17.60 -4.36
N ARG A 233 8.27 18.10 -3.12
CA ARG A 233 8.95 19.38 -2.87
C ARG A 233 10.40 19.36 -3.31
N LEU A 234 11.12 18.28 -3.06
CA LEU A 234 12.50 18.08 -3.49
C LEU A 234 12.60 18.10 -5.02
N VAL A 235 11.76 17.31 -5.70
CA VAL A 235 11.72 17.25 -7.16
C VAL A 235 11.44 18.64 -7.75
N ARG A 236 10.47 19.37 -7.21
CA ARG A 236 10.17 20.74 -7.66
C ARG A 236 11.38 21.65 -7.52
N ARG A 237 12.05 21.66 -6.36
CA ARG A 237 13.28 22.44 -6.14
C ARG A 237 14.40 22.09 -7.13
N LEU A 238 14.60 20.81 -7.41
CA LEU A 238 15.64 20.35 -8.35
C LEU A 238 15.34 20.72 -9.81
N LEU A 239 14.06 20.78 -10.19
CA LEU A 239 13.64 21.21 -11.52
C LEU A 239 13.67 22.74 -11.66
N ASP A 240 13.22 23.47 -10.65
CA ASP A 240 13.24 24.94 -10.63
C ASP A 240 14.69 25.48 -10.60
N GLY A 241 15.60 24.81 -9.88
CA GLY A 241 17.02 25.18 -9.87
C GLY A 241 17.76 24.95 -11.20
N ARG A 242 17.16 24.25 -12.17
CA ARG A 242 17.66 24.22 -13.56
C ARG A 242 17.23 25.46 -14.37
N ASN A 243 16.20 26.18 -13.92
CA ASN A 243 15.66 27.39 -14.53
C ASN A 243 16.06 28.66 -13.76
N ASP A 244 17.21 28.67 -13.07
CA ASP A 244 17.71 29.86 -12.41
C ASP A 244 17.88 31.01 -13.43
N PRO A 245 17.11 32.12 -13.31
CA PRO A 245 17.22 33.24 -14.24
C PRO A 245 18.63 33.84 -14.26
N ALA A 246 19.38 33.79 -13.15
CA ALA A 246 20.76 34.29 -13.09
C ALA A 246 21.72 33.49 -13.99
N ARG A 247 21.55 32.16 -14.05
CA ARG A 247 22.33 31.29 -14.95
C ARG A 247 21.92 31.44 -16.41
N ASN A 248 20.64 31.72 -16.69
CA ASN A 248 20.18 31.97 -18.05
C ASN A 248 20.66 33.34 -18.56
N GLU A 249 20.70 34.39 -17.73
CA GLU A 249 21.27 35.69 -18.11
C GLU A 249 22.74 35.59 -18.55
N ASP A 250 23.54 34.75 -17.89
CA ASP A 250 24.92 34.50 -18.31
C ASP A 250 24.98 33.81 -19.67
N ILE A 251 24.10 32.85 -19.96
CA ILE A 251 24.03 32.18 -21.28
C ILE A 251 23.59 33.16 -22.40
N TRP A 252 22.71 34.12 -22.10
CA TRP A 252 22.29 35.14 -23.07
C TRP A 252 23.37 36.22 -23.28
N LYS A 253 24.11 36.58 -22.23
CA LYS A 253 25.29 37.46 -22.34
C LYS A 253 26.43 36.81 -23.11
N GLU A 254 26.71 35.53 -22.88
CA GLU A 254 27.75 34.77 -23.61
C GLU A 254 27.41 34.60 -25.10
N LYS A 255 26.12 34.58 -25.46
CA LYS A 255 25.65 34.50 -26.85
C LYS A 255 25.44 35.84 -27.53
N GLY A 256 25.74 36.96 -26.86
CA GLY A 256 25.65 38.30 -27.44
C GLY A 256 24.24 38.73 -27.90
N VAL A 257 23.18 38.10 -27.37
CA VAL A 257 21.80 38.45 -27.75
C VAL A 257 21.20 39.34 -26.65
N THR A 258 21.29 40.65 -26.85
CA THR A 258 20.54 41.63 -26.05
C THR A 258 19.07 41.57 -26.44
N ARG A 259 18.17 41.25 -25.49
CA ARG A 259 16.73 41.34 -25.70
C ARG A 259 16.33 42.82 -25.87
N HIS A 260 15.77 43.15 -27.02
CA HIS A 260 14.96 44.36 -27.22
C HIS A 260 13.54 44.16 -26.70
#